data_AF-A0A7W0FWH5-F1
#
_entry.id   AF-A0A7W0FWH5-F1
#
_cell.length_a   1.000
_cell.length_b   1.000
_cell.length_c   1.000
_cell.angle_alpha   90.00
_cell.angle_beta   90.00
_cell.angle_gamma   90.00
#
_symmetry.space_group_name_H-M   'P 1'
#
loop_
_entity.id
_entity.type
_entity.pdbx_description
1 polymer ?
#
loop_
_entity_poly.entity_id
_entity_poly.type
_entity_poly.pdbx_seq_one_letter_code
_entity_poly.pdbx_strand_id
1 'polypeptide(L)'
;MKGDLNNLTAYPLTFDLLHEGYSSWSNSEHLPDFILAYDNQNVIIRGFLYSTGNDGWILASEPNLKSCCVGASEKRGLQLSVKGSLPEESPRSALLVQGTLKITPGALKPFYALEQASISEEPLSLSIVWIVAFACVCCLTASYFWRRSSKLL
;
A
#
# COMPACT_ATOMS: atom_id res chain seq x y z
N MET A 1 4.85 -24.96 12.34
CA MET A 1 3.58 -24.79 11.59
C MET A 1 3.93 -24.55 10.14
N LYS A 2 3.67 -25.51 9.24
CA LYS A 2 3.78 -25.32 7.79
C LYS A 2 2.45 -24.70 7.34
N GLY A 3 2.39 -23.37 7.22
CA GLY A 3 1.24 -22.70 6.63
C GLY A 3 1.23 -22.93 5.12
N ASP A 4 0.05 -23.17 4.54
CA ASP A 4 -0.16 -23.31 3.10
C ASP A 4 0.26 -22.03 2.36
N LEU A 5 1.45 -22.06 1.74
CA LEU A 5 2.00 -20.96 0.93
C LEU A 5 1.10 -20.62 -0.29
N ASN A 6 0.18 -21.51 -0.65
CA ASN A 6 -0.73 -21.34 -1.79
C ASN A 6 -1.85 -20.31 -1.53
N ASN A 7 -2.02 -19.83 -0.29
CA ASN A 7 -3.07 -18.86 0.06
C ASN A 7 -2.51 -17.44 0.33
N LEU A 8 -1.24 -17.19 0.03
CA LEU A 8 -0.60 -15.89 0.27
C LEU A 8 -1.13 -14.77 -0.63
N THR A 9 -1.82 -15.08 -1.72
CA THR A 9 -2.52 -14.08 -2.55
C THR A 9 -3.68 -13.41 -1.83
N ALA A 10 -4.13 -13.94 -0.68
CA ALA A 10 -5.25 -13.39 0.08
C ALA A 10 -4.87 -12.21 0.98
N TYR A 11 -3.58 -12.01 1.27
CA TYR A 11 -3.15 -10.98 2.22
C TYR A 11 -2.37 -9.86 1.51
N PRO A 12 -2.78 -8.59 1.66
CA PRO A 12 -2.00 -7.49 1.13
C PRO A 12 -0.66 -7.42 1.84
N LEU A 13 0.42 -7.21 1.08
CA LEU A 13 1.75 -7.00 1.64
C LEU A 13 1.77 -5.68 2.44
N THR A 14 2.08 -5.76 3.73
CA THR A 14 2.17 -4.60 4.62
C THR A 14 3.62 -4.35 5.04
N PHE A 15 3.87 -3.13 5.54
CA PHE A 15 5.17 -2.81 6.15
C PHE A 15 5.49 -3.67 7.37
N ASP A 16 4.49 -4.12 8.12
CA ASP A 16 4.70 -5.01 9.27
C ASP A 16 5.27 -6.36 8.83
N LEU A 17 4.74 -6.93 7.75
CA LEU A 17 5.27 -8.17 7.16
C LEU A 17 6.70 -7.99 6.65
N LEU A 18 6.99 -6.87 5.97
CA LEU A 18 8.34 -6.55 5.51
C LEU A 18 9.31 -6.37 6.69
N HIS A 19 8.85 -5.75 7.77
CA HIS A 19 9.64 -5.56 8.99
C HIS A 19 9.93 -6.87 9.71
N GLU A 20 8.96 -7.78 9.78
CA GLU A 20 9.14 -9.13 10.30
C GLU A 20 10.16 -9.92 9.48
N GLY A 21 10.04 -9.86 8.14
CA GLY A 21 11.01 -10.44 7.21
C GLY A 21 12.44 -9.94 7.44
N TYR A 22 12.59 -8.63 7.59
CA TYR A 22 13.87 -8.00 7.89
C TYR A 22 14.44 -8.38 9.26
N SER A 23 13.60 -8.45 10.29
CA SER A 23 14.02 -8.80 11.66
C SER A 23 14.39 -10.29 11.78
N SER A 24 13.77 -11.15 10.96
CA SER A 24 14.13 -12.56 10.85
C SER A 24 15.51 -12.73 10.18
N TRP A 25 15.80 -11.95 9.14
CA TRP A 25 17.10 -11.96 8.46
C TRP A 25 18.25 -11.65 9.42
N SER A 26 18.11 -10.62 10.28
CA SER A 26 19.19 -10.22 11.19
C SER A 26 19.60 -11.31 12.17
N ASN A 27 18.75 -12.33 12.39
CA ASN A 27 19.00 -13.41 13.32
C ASN A 27 19.44 -14.72 12.65
N SER A 28 19.20 -14.89 11.34
CA SER A 28 19.34 -16.18 10.66
C SER A 28 20.08 -16.12 9.32
N GLU A 29 20.39 -14.92 8.80
CA GLU A 29 20.95 -14.70 7.46
C GLU A 29 20.13 -15.34 6.32
N HIS A 30 18.86 -15.70 6.60
CA HIS A 30 17.92 -16.26 5.64
C HIS A 30 16.62 -15.46 5.64
N LEU A 31 16.11 -15.17 4.44
CA LEU A 31 14.82 -14.51 4.30
C LEU A 31 13.73 -15.57 4.51
N PRO A 32 12.66 -15.27 5.26
CA PRO A 32 11.54 -16.19 5.36
C PRO A 32 10.93 -16.51 3.99
N ASP A 33 10.56 -17.77 3.76
CA ASP A 33 9.97 -18.24 2.50
C ASP A 33 8.75 -17.41 2.07
N PHE A 34 7.97 -16.93 3.03
CA PHE A 34 6.79 -16.11 2.74
C PHE A 34 7.15 -14.74 2.14
N ILE A 35 8.32 -14.18 2.45
CA ILE A 35 8.80 -12.92 1.85
C ILE A 35 9.29 -13.17 0.43
N LEU A 36 10.02 -14.27 0.23
CA LEU A 36 10.50 -14.67 -1.09
C LEU A 36 9.35 -14.97 -2.06
N ALA A 37 8.19 -15.41 -1.55
CA ALA A 37 6.98 -15.58 -2.36
C ALA A 37 6.46 -14.28 -2.99
N TYR A 38 6.81 -13.11 -2.44
CA TYR A 38 6.47 -11.80 -3.03
C TYR A 38 7.55 -11.28 -3.99
N ASP A 39 8.70 -11.94 -4.13
CA ASP A 39 9.73 -11.47 -5.06
C ASP A 39 9.23 -11.57 -6.50
N ASN A 40 9.42 -10.49 -7.25
CA ASN A 40 8.89 -10.28 -8.61
C ASN A 40 7.36 -10.28 -8.73
N GLN A 41 6.63 -10.17 -7.62
CA GLN A 41 5.18 -10.02 -7.65
C GLN A 41 4.78 -8.55 -7.74
N ASN A 42 3.69 -8.28 -8.46
CA ASN A 42 3.06 -6.97 -8.45
C ASN A 42 2.26 -6.81 -7.15
N VAL A 43 2.65 -5.85 -6.32
CA VAL A 43 2.07 -5.63 -4.99
C VAL A 43 1.56 -4.20 -4.87
N ILE A 44 0.60 -3.98 -3.97
CA ILE A 44 0.11 -2.66 -3.60
C ILE A 44 0.45 -2.44 -2.13
N ILE A 45 1.22 -1.40 -1.84
CA ILE A 45 1.67 -1.08 -0.49
C ILE A 45 1.22 0.34 -0.14
N ARG A 46 0.63 0.47 1.04
CA ARG A 46 0.26 1.76 1.60
C ARG A 46 1.43 2.38 2.37
N GLY A 47 1.78 3.62 2.08
CA GLY A 47 2.83 4.32 2.82
C GLY A 47 2.96 5.81 2.49
N PHE A 48 3.90 6.47 3.15
CA PHE A 48 4.26 7.86 2.93
C PHE A 48 5.46 7.93 1.98
N LEU A 49 5.34 8.74 0.94
CA LEU A 49 6.32 8.84 -0.14
C LEU A 49 7.24 10.05 0.09
N TYR A 50 8.56 9.82 0.05
CA TYR A 50 9.59 10.83 0.29
C TYR A 50 10.56 10.89 -0.89
N SER A 51 10.81 12.09 -1.41
CA SER A 51 11.87 12.31 -2.39
C SER A 51 13.24 12.31 -1.71
N THR A 52 14.22 11.65 -2.32
CA THR A 52 15.61 11.61 -1.84
C THR A 52 16.53 12.59 -2.57
N GLY A 53 15.99 13.49 -3.39
CA GLY A 53 16.73 14.53 -4.13
C GLY A 53 17.53 14.05 -5.36
N ASN A 54 17.97 12.79 -5.41
CA ASN A 54 18.71 12.18 -6.53
C ASN A 54 17.80 11.38 -7.49
N ASP A 55 16.61 11.88 -7.82
CA ASP A 55 15.58 11.16 -8.60
C ASP A 55 15.08 9.84 -7.98
N GLY A 56 15.42 9.61 -6.72
CA GLY A 56 15.01 8.46 -5.94
C GLY A 56 13.82 8.77 -5.06
N TRP A 57 12.98 7.76 -4.84
CA TRP A 57 11.87 7.83 -3.92
C TRP A 57 11.99 6.75 -2.86
N ILE A 58 11.51 7.06 -1.66
CA ILE A 58 11.39 6.11 -0.56
C ILE A 58 9.94 6.08 -0.08
N LEU A 59 9.38 4.89 0.06
CA LEU A 59 8.11 4.65 0.73
C LEU A 59 8.39 4.19 2.16
N ALA A 60 7.74 4.81 3.14
CA ALA A 60 7.86 4.43 4.54
C ALA A 60 6.48 4.22 5.20
N SER A 61 6.43 3.48 6.30
CA SER A 61 5.20 3.23 7.06
C SER A 61 4.71 4.44 7.86
N GLU A 62 5.61 5.35 8.24
CA GLU A 62 5.33 6.45 9.17
C GLU A 62 5.35 7.81 8.48
N PRO A 63 4.50 8.77 8.91
CA PRO A 63 4.57 10.15 8.47
C PRO A 63 5.77 10.88 9.07
N ASN A 64 6.15 12.00 8.44
CA ASN A 64 7.18 12.94 8.95
C ASN A 64 8.51 12.31 9.33
N LEU A 65 8.97 11.30 8.60
CA LEU A 65 10.31 10.78 8.76
C LEU A 65 11.32 11.93 8.60
N LYS A 66 12.07 12.24 9.68
CA LYS A 66 13.07 13.31 9.66
C LYS A 66 14.00 13.09 8.47
N SER A 67 14.38 14.15 7.75
CA SER A 67 15.22 14.05 6.55
C SER A 67 16.54 13.29 6.79
N CYS A 68 17.07 13.29 8.03
CA CYS A 68 18.26 12.53 8.41
C CYS A 68 18.06 11.00 8.47
N CYS A 69 16.82 10.52 8.47
CA CYS A 69 16.47 9.11 8.62
C CYS A 69 16.00 8.47 7.31
N VAL A 70 15.80 9.27 6.25
CA VAL A 70 15.42 8.81 4.91
C VAL A 70 16.62 8.12 4.27
N GLY A 71 16.53 6.81 4.02
CA GLY A 71 17.63 6.00 3.48
C GLY A 71 18.66 5.53 4.52
N ALA A 72 18.43 5.79 5.81
CA ALA A 72 19.34 5.35 6.87
C ALA A 72 19.40 3.81 6.96
N SER A 73 20.59 3.26 7.11
CA SER A 73 20.86 1.81 7.18
C SER A 73 20.12 1.10 8.34
N GLU A 74 19.82 1.83 9.41
CA GLU A 74 19.07 1.36 10.58
C GLU A 74 17.56 1.22 10.30
N LYS A 75 17.02 1.98 9.35
CA LYS A 75 15.60 2.01 9.00
C LYS A 75 15.27 1.27 7.70
N ARG A 76 16.24 0.56 7.10
CA ARG A 76 16.05 -0.21 5.86
C ARG A 76 14.92 -1.25 5.93
N GLY A 77 14.63 -1.82 7.09
CA GLY A 77 13.50 -2.74 7.28
C GLY A 77 12.12 -2.07 7.33
N LEU A 78 12.07 -0.74 7.31
CA LEU A 78 10.85 0.08 7.38
C LEU A 78 10.71 1.00 6.16
N GLN A 79 11.58 0.83 5.16
CA GLN A 79 11.68 1.70 3.99
C GLN A 79 11.84 0.86 2.72
N LEU A 80 11.12 1.24 1.67
CA LEU A 80 11.21 0.65 0.35
C LEU A 80 11.78 1.70 -0.60
N SER A 81 12.76 1.33 -1.41
CA SER A 81 13.16 2.17 -2.54
C SER A 81 12.10 2.07 -3.62
N VAL A 82 11.67 3.19 -4.18
CA VAL A 82 10.63 3.23 -5.19
C VAL A 82 11.19 3.84 -6.47
N LYS A 83 10.94 3.18 -7.60
CA LYS A 83 11.32 3.63 -8.94
C LYS A 83 10.13 3.51 -9.87
N GLY A 84 9.72 4.63 -10.47
CA GLY A 84 8.60 4.64 -11.39
C GLY A 84 8.07 6.05 -11.67
N SER A 85 6.85 6.12 -12.19
CA SER A 85 6.16 7.37 -12.51
C SER A 85 5.45 7.89 -11.27
N LEU A 86 6.15 8.70 -10.49
CA LEU A 86 5.70 9.27 -9.23
C LEU A 86 5.51 10.80 -9.36
N PRO A 87 4.67 11.41 -8.51
CA PRO A 87 4.44 12.86 -8.54
C PRO A 87 5.73 13.61 -8.26
N GLU A 88 5.89 14.81 -8.82
CA GLU A 88 7.09 15.63 -8.64
C GLU A 88 7.30 16.05 -7.17
N GLU A 89 6.20 16.28 -6.43
CA GLU A 89 6.23 16.67 -5.03
C GLU A 89 5.81 15.53 -4.10
N SER A 90 6.43 15.49 -2.91
CA SER A 90 6.07 14.50 -1.88
C SER A 90 4.69 14.81 -1.28
N PRO A 91 3.73 13.89 -1.38
CA PRO A 91 2.40 14.07 -0.81
C PRO A 91 2.45 14.08 0.72
N ARG A 92 1.58 14.87 1.35
CA ARG A 92 1.49 14.96 2.83
C ARG A 92 0.69 13.82 3.47
N SER A 93 0.04 12.98 2.67
CA SER A 93 -0.77 11.85 3.10
C SER A 93 -0.18 10.53 2.63
N ALA A 94 -0.54 9.44 3.33
CA ALA A 94 -0.22 8.11 2.84
C ALA A 94 -0.96 7.83 1.53
N LEU A 95 -0.29 7.15 0.61
CA LEU A 95 -0.81 6.73 -0.68
C LEU A 95 -0.73 5.21 -0.82
N LEU A 96 -1.56 4.66 -1.71
CA LEU A 96 -1.37 3.31 -2.24
C LEU A 96 -0.41 3.38 -3.41
N VAL A 97 0.73 2.72 -3.28
CA VAL A 97 1.73 2.60 -4.34
C VAL A 97 1.72 1.17 -4.85
N GLN A 98 1.44 1.00 -6.13
CA GLN A 98 1.51 -0.28 -6.81
C GLN A 98 2.84 -0.39 -7.54
N GLY A 99 3.42 -1.59 -7.59
CA GLY A 99 4.61 -1.88 -8.39
C GLY A 99 5.12 -3.31 -8.21
N THR A 100 6.14 -3.66 -8.98
CA THR A 100 6.80 -4.96 -8.88
C THR A 100 7.80 -4.96 -7.74
N LEU A 101 7.58 -5.80 -6.72
CA LEU A 101 8.52 -5.94 -5.62
C LEU A 101 9.75 -6.70 -6.09
N LYS A 102 10.93 -6.14 -5.81
CA LYS A 102 12.24 -6.76 -6.01
C LYS A 102 12.94 -6.89 -4.67
N ILE A 103 13.38 -8.10 -4.38
CA ILE A 103 14.08 -8.42 -3.14
C ILE A 103 15.51 -8.78 -3.50
N THR A 104 16.45 -7.88 -3.18
CA THR A 104 17.88 -8.16 -3.37
C THR A 104 18.47 -8.61 -2.04
N PRO A 105 18.87 -9.88 -1.88
CA PRO A 105 19.61 -10.30 -0.71
C PRO A 105 20.96 -9.58 -0.68
N GLY A 106 21.18 -8.78 0.35
CA GLY A 106 22.44 -8.06 0.56
C GLY A 106 23.33 -8.81 1.56
N ALA A 107 24.64 -8.60 1.46
CA ALA A 107 25.63 -9.24 2.35
C ALA A 107 25.44 -8.93 3.84
N LEU A 108 24.73 -7.85 4.18
CA LEU A 108 24.43 -7.47 5.56
C LEU A 108 22.92 -7.42 5.83
N LYS A 109 22.14 -6.89 4.88
CA LYS A 109 20.70 -6.67 5.03
C LYS A 109 20.01 -6.77 3.66
N PRO A 110 18.80 -7.35 3.57
CA PRO A 110 18.03 -7.36 2.34
C PRO A 110 17.66 -5.92 1.95
N PHE A 111 17.61 -5.68 0.64
CA PHE A 111 17.14 -4.44 0.07
C PHE A 111 15.83 -4.70 -0.68
N TYR A 112 14.79 -3.98 -0.30
CA TYR A 112 13.48 -4.06 -0.93
C TYR A 112 13.27 -2.86 -1.84
N ALA A 113 12.92 -3.12 -3.09
CA ALA A 113 12.61 -2.10 -4.07
C ALA A 113 11.25 -2.36 -4.73
N LEU A 114 10.51 -1.30 -5.01
CA LEU A 114 9.33 -1.29 -5.85
C LEU A 114 9.72 -0.70 -7.21
N GLU A 115 9.74 -1.54 -8.23
CA GLU A 115 9.99 -1.15 -9.61
C GLU A 115 8.68 -0.92 -10.37
N GLN A 116 8.75 -0.09 -11.42
CA GLN A 116 7.59 0.29 -12.23
C GLN A 116 6.44 0.87 -11.39
N ALA A 117 6.82 1.59 -10.33
CA ALA A 117 5.87 2.05 -9.34
C ALA A 117 4.95 3.15 -9.89
N SER A 118 3.69 3.08 -9.52
CA SER A 118 2.68 4.10 -9.80
C SER A 118 1.73 4.27 -8.61
N ILE A 119 1.16 5.45 -8.46
CA ILE A 119 0.10 5.66 -7.48
C ILE A 119 -1.14 4.91 -7.95
N SER A 120 -1.64 3.98 -7.13
CA SER A 120 -2.94 3.36 -7.33
C SER A 120 -4.01 4.29 -6.78
N GLU A 121 -5.03 4.58 -7.58
CA GLU A 121 -6.26 5.15 -7.05
C GLU A 121 -6.88 4.13 -6.09
N GLU A 122 -7.35 4.56 -4.91
CA GLU A 122 -8.12 3.66 -4.06
C GLU A 122 -9.38 3.26 -4.83
N PRO A 123 -9.69 1.96 -4.98
CA PRO A 123 -10.95 1.57 -5.57
C PRO A 123 -12.05 2.19 -4.72
N LEU A 124 -12.91 3.02 -5.34
CA LEU A 124 -14.06 3.62 -4.69
C LEU A 124 -14.76 2.56 -3.85
N SER A 125 -14.76 2.74 -2.52
CA SER A 125 -15.23 1.69 -1.64
C SER A 125 -16.64 1.28 -2.04
N LEU A 126 -16.88 -0.02 -2.22
CA LEU A 126 -18.20 -0.56 -2.59
C LEU A 126 -19.31 -0.02 -1.67
N SER A 127 -18.97 0.27 -0.40
CA SER A 127 -19.83 0.94 0.57
C SER A 127 -20.37 2.28 0.09
N ILE A 128 -19.55 3.13 -0.53
CA ILE A 128 -19.99 4.44 -1.07
C ILE A 128 -20.98 4.23 -2.22
N VAL A 129 -20.73 3.25 -3.10
CA VAL A 129 -21.63 2.93 -4.21
C VAL A 129 -23.01 2.53 -3.68
N TRP A 130 -23.05 1.67 -2.67
CA TRP A 130 -24.31 1.27 -2.03
C TRP A 130 -25.01 2.44 -1.32
N ILE A 131 -24.27 3.28 -0.60
CA ILE A 131 -24.85 4.46 0.08
C ILE A 131 -25.53 5.38 -0.94
N VAL A 132 -24.87 5.67 -2.06
CA VAL A 132 -25.44 6.52 -3.13
C VAL A 132 -26.66 5.86 -3.76
N ALA A 133 -26.59 4.56 -4.05
CA ALA A 133 -27.72 3.82 -4.61
C ALA A 133 -28.94 3.84 -3.68
N PHE A 134 -28.75 3.61 -2.38
CA PHE A 134 -29.82 3.67 -1.38
C PHE A 134 -30.41 5.08 -1.26
N ALA A 135 -29.56 6.11 -1.24
CA ALA A 135 -30.02 7.50 -1.20
C ALA A 135 -30.91 7.83 -2.41
N CYS A 136 -30.51 7.41 -3.62
CA CYS A 136 -31.32 7.57 -4.82
C CYS A 136 -32.68 6.85 -4.71
N VAL A 137 -32.71 5.61 -4.23
CA VAL A 137 -33.97 4.86 -4.05
C VAL A 137 -34.90 5.57 -3.05
N CYS A 138 -34.36 6.04 -1.92
CA CYS A 138 -35.13 6.79 -0.92
C CYS A 138 -35.69 8.11 -1.48
N CYS A 139 -34.91 8.86 -2.27
CA CYS A 139 -35.39 10.08 -2.91
C CYS A 139 -36.53 9.81 -3.91
N LEU A 140 -36.41 8.73 -4.70
CA LEU A 140 -37.45 8.34 -5.66
C LEU A 140 -38.75 7.90 -4.97
N THR A 141 -38.67 7.13 -3.90
CA THR A 141 -39.86 6.69 -3.15
C THR A 141 -40.53 7.85 -2.40
N ALA A 142 -39.75 8.76 -1.80
CA ALA A 142 -40.27 9.95 -1.16
C ALA A 142 -40.98 10.88 -2.16
N SER A 143 -40.37 11.10 -3.33
CA SER A 143 -40.95 11.92 -4.41
C SER A 143 -42.25 11.30 -4.95
N TYR A 144 -42.28 9.97 -5.10
CA TYR A 144 -43.48 9.24 -5.49
C TYR A 144 -44.60 9.38 -4.46
N PHE A 145 -44.29 9.23 -3.17
CA PHE A 145 -45.26 9.34 -2.09
C PHE A 145 -45.83 10.76 -1.97
N TRP A 146 -44.97 11.77 -2.05
CA TRP A 146 -45.38 13.18 -2.03
C TRP A 146 -46.35 13.51 -3.17
N ARG A 147 -46.03 13.07 -4.40
CA ARG A 147 -46.85 13.29 -5.59
C ARG A 147 -48.20 12.56 -5.54
N ARG A 148 -48.28 11.45 -4.79
CA ARG A 148 -49.54 10.72 -4.57
C ARG A 148 -50.42 11.41 -3.53
N SER A 149 -49.83 11.92 -2.45
CA SER A 149 -50.55 12.63 -1.38
C SER A 149 -51.24 13.90 -1.92
N SER A 150 -50.57 14.64 -2.80
CA SER A 150 -51.10 15.89 -3.38
C SER A 150 -52.30 15.71 -4.32
N LYS A 151 -52.69 14.48 -4.68
CA LYS A 151 -53.89 14.21 -5.49
C LYS A 151 -55.14 13.90 -4.64
N LEU A 152 -54.98 13.73 -3.33
CA LEU A 152 -56.07 13.39 -2.41
C LEU A 152 -56.61 14.60 -1.62
N LEU A 153 -55.99 15.78 -1.80
CA LEU A 153 -56.43 17.08 -1.32
C LEU A 153 -56.97 17.90 -2.49
#